data_AF-A0A7W1MZI0-F1
#
_entry.id   AF-A0A7W1MZI0-F1
#
_cell.length_a   1.000
_cell.length_b   1.000
_cell.length_c   1.000
_cell.angle_alpha   90.00
_cell.angle_beta   90.00
_cell.angle_gamma   90.00
#
_symmetry.space_group_name_H-M   'P 1'
#
loop_
_entity.id
_entity.type
_entity.pdbx_description
1 polymer ?
#
loop_
_entity_poly.entity_id
_entity_poly.type
_entity_poly.pdbx_seq_one_letter_code
_entity_poly.pdbx_strand_id
1 'polypeptide(L)'
;MAAKLEQINLDEDERAELERVASLQKAPYREVQRARLILYAADGSSNAEIARRLDMSAKSVGRWRRRFCQRRLAGLRDSERAGRPRRFPPSADRRGQAVACEPPAEGAPLSRRSTADVHRLVIERGITDASHSTIVRCLAEDAIRLWLYRSWIFPTDPDFADKAGPILDLYEGRFEGNLLHPGDFVISADEKPSIQARRRIHETLPPGAGVPRGQRVEHTYERGGALTYLAAWDVRRGQVFGRSEPKGGIEPFDRLVWQVMTKEPYASARRVFWIVDNGSSHRGQASIDRLEGR
;
A
#
# COMPACT_ATOMS: atom_id res chain seq x y z
N MET A 1 -59.37 7.11 -9.95
CA MET A 1 -59.04 8.02 -8.84
C MET A 1 -57.68 8.64 -9.10
N ALA A 2 -57.64 9.96 -9.35
CA ALA A 2 -56.39 10.67 -9.61
C ALA A 2 -55.56 10.71 -8.32
N ALA A 3 -54.40 10.05 -8.32
CA ALA A 3 -53.47 10.11 -7.20
C ALA A 3 -53.01 11.55 -7.01
N LYS A 4 -53.27 12.10 -5.81
CA LYS A 4 -52.89 13.45 -5.38
C LYS A 4 -51.41 13.66 -5.71
N LEU A 5 -51.10 14.70 -6.48
CA LEU A 5 -49.73 15.07 -6.85
C LEU A 5 -48.99 15.46 -5.57
N GLU A 6 -48.10 14.61 -5.07
CA GLU A 6 -47.15 15.01 -4.02
C GLU A 6 -46.27 16.14 -4.57
N GLN A 7 -46.38 17.31 -3.95
CA GLN A 7 -45.59 18.48 -4.27
C GLN A 7 -44.16 18.23 -3.78
N ILE A 8 -43.18 18.36 -4.69
CA ILE A 8 -41.78 18.14 -4.35
C ILE A 8 -41.20 19.47 -3.88
N ASN A 9 -40.97 19.59 -2.58
CA ASN A 9 -40.24 20.73 -2.00
C ASN A 9 -38.76 20.37 -1.95
N LEU A 10 -37.95 21.11 -2.72
CA LEU A 10 -36.49 21.01 -2.75
C LEU A 10 -35.91 21.95 -1.71
N ASP A 11 -34.91 21.50 -0.97
CA ASP A 11 -34.03 22.41 -0.23
C ASP A 11 -33.02 23.08 -1.18
N GLU A 12 -32.27 24.06 -0.66
CA GLU A 12 -31.36 24.88 -1.47
C GLU A 12 -30.19 24.07 -2.03
N ASP A 13 -29.64 23.14 -1.24
CA ASP A 13 -28.55 22.24 -1.63
C ASP A 13 -28.99 21.25 -2.72
N GLU A 14 -30.19 20.68 -2.59
CA GLU A 14 -30.77 19.76 -3.55
C GLU A 14 -31.11 20.45 -4.87
N ARG A 15 -31.67 21.66 -4.81
CA ARG A 15 -31.94 22.45 -6.01
C ARG A 15 -30.64 22.78 -6.73
N ALA A 16 -29.62 23.25 -6.01
CA ALA A 16 -28.31 23.55 -6.59
C ALA A 16 -27.67 22.32 -7.24
N GLU A 17 -27.71 21.16 -6.61
CA GLU A 17 -27.15 19.92 -7.17
C GLU A 17 -27.93 19.45 -8.41
N LEU A 18 -29.26 19.53 -8.41
CA LEU A 18 -30.08 19.18 -9.57
C LEU A 18 -29.85 20.12 -10.75
N GLU A 19 -29.72 21.42 -10.52
CA GLU A 19 -29.41 22.42 -11.54
C GLU A 19 -28.00 22.23 -12.12
N ARG A 20 -27.03 21.93 -11.25
CA ARG A 20 -25.68 21.56 -11.66
C ARG A 20 -25.71 20.33 -12.56
N VAL A 21 -26.35 19.24 -12.16
CA VAL A 21 -26.44 18.02 -12.98
C VAL A 21 -27.21 18.26 -14.28
N ALA A 22 -28.27 19.07 -14.27
CA ALA A 22 -29.08 19.39 -15.44
C ALA A 22 -28.34 20.22 -16.51
N SER A 23 -27.29 20.95 -16.11
CA SER A 23 -26.46 21.80 -16.97
C SER A 23 -25.17 21.11 -17.47
N LEU A 24 -24.79 19.96 -16.91
CA LEU A 24 -23.61 19.21 -17.33
C LEU A 24 -23.73 18.68 -18.76
N GLN A 25 -22.88 19.21 -19.66
CA GLN A 25 -22.77 18.79 -21.07
C GLN A 25 -22.22 17.35 -21.23
N LYS A 26 -21.42 16.86 -20.27
CA LYS A 26 -20.75 15.54 -20.34
C LYS A 26 -21.39 14.46 -19.46
N ALA A 27 -22.49 14.77 -18.76
CA ALA A 27 -23.17 13.80 -17.92
C ALA A 27 -23.98 12.79 -18.77
N PRO A 28 -24.16 11.55 -18.31
CA PRO A 28 -25.05 10.60 -18.98
C PRO A 28 -26.44 11.20 -19.16
N TYR A 29 -26.96 11.19 -20.38
CA TYR A 29 -28.25 11.82 -20.74
C TYR A 29 -29.41 11.46 -19.80
N ARG A 30 -29.47 10.19 -19.35
CA ARG A 30 -30.47 9.69 -18.40
C ARG A 30 -30.44 10.39 -17.02
N GLU A 31 -29.27 10.83 -16.56
CA GLU A 31 -29.11 11.52 -15.27
C GLU A 31 -29.56 12.97 -15.40
N VAL A 32 -29.18 13.64 -16.50
CA VAL A 32 -29.65 14.98 -16.87
C VAL A 32 -31.17 15.01 -16.98
N GLN A 33 -31.78 14.03 -17.64
CA GLN A 33 -33.25 13.92 -17.75
C GLN A 33 -33.92 13.75 -16.38
N ARG A 34 -33.36 12.93 -15.49
CA ARG A 34 -33.89 12.75 -14.13
C ARG A 34 -33.79 14.01 -13.29
N ALA A 35 -32.69 14.76 -13.42
CA ALA A 35 -32.52 16.03 -12.71
C ALA A 35 -33.56 17.07 -13.19
N ARG A 36 -33.69 17.25 -14.51
CA ARG A 36 -34.69 18.16 -15.11
C ARG A 36 -36.13 17.78 -14.74
N LEU A 37 -36.42 16.48 -14.69
CA LEU A 37 -37.71 15.96 -14.28
C LEU A 37 -38.08 16.41 -12.87
N ILE A 38 -37.14 16.33 -11.91
CA ILE A 38 -37.39 16.74 -10.52
C ILE A 38 -37.51 18.26 -10.39
N LEU A 39 -36.69 19.04 -11.13
CA LEU A 39 -36.82 20.50 -11.17
C LEU A 39 -38.21 20.92 -11.67
N TYR A 40 -38.66 20.38 -12.80
CA TYR A 40 -40.01 20.68 -13.31
C TYR A 40 -41.11 20.20 -12.36
N ALA A 41 -40.89 19.09 -11.65
CA ALA A 41 -41.82 18.59 -10.66
C ALA A 41 -41.93 19.49 -9.42
N ALA A 42 -40.82 20.13 -9.02
CA ALA A 42 -40.77 21.11 -7.94
C ALA A 42 -41.41 22.44 -8.35
N ASP A 43 -41.27 22.83 -9.62
CA ASP A 43 -41.92 24.01 -10.20
C ASP A 43 -43.42 23.78 -10.50
N GLY A 44 -44.01 22.68 -10.02
CA GLY A 44 -45.45 22.41 -10.09
C GLY A 44 -45.95 21.75 -11.38
N SER A 45 -45.06 21.35 -12.30
CA SER A 45 -45.47 20.69 -13.54
C SER A 45 -46.08 19.30 -13.27
N SER A 46 -47.14 18.97 -14.00
CA SER A 46 -47.79 17.67 -13.94
C SER A 46 -46.94 16.57 -14.61
N ASN A 47 -47.17 15.31 -14.25
CA ASN A 47 -46.45 14.18 -14.85
C ASN A 47 -46.61 14.10 -16.38
N ALA A 48 -47.77 14.52 -16.90
CA ALA A 48 -48.05 14.52 -18.34
C ALA A 48 -47.30 15.62 -19.08
N GLU A 49 -47.14 16.80 -18.47
CA GLU A 49 -46.36 17.90 -19.05
C GLU A 49 -44.87 17.60 -19.06
N ILE A 50 -44.35 17.07 -17.94
CA ILE A 50 -42.94 16.67 -17.83
C ILE A 50 -42.61 15.57 -18.83
N ALA A 51 -43.50 14.58 -18.97
CA ALA A 51 -43.40 13.50 -19.94
C ALA A 51 -43.26 14.03 -21.37
N ARG A 52 -44.09 14.99 -21.79
CA ARG A 52 -44.01 15.62 -23.12
C ARG A 52 -42.73 16.42 -23.31
N ARG A 53 -42.31 17.18 -22.29
CA ARG A 53 -41.10 18.04 -22.37
C ARG A 53 -39.80 17.24 -22.46
N LEU A 54 -39.73 16.10 -21.79
CA LEU A 54 -38.52 15.29 -21.70
C LEU A 54 -38.54 14.06 -22.61
N ASP A 55 -39.58 13.88 -23.42
CA ASP A 55 -39.80 12.68 -24.25
C ASP A 55 -39.69 11.38 -23.42
N MET A 56 -40.42 11.35 -22.30
CA MET A 56 -40.46 10.23 -21.36
C MET A 56 -41.89 9.74 -21.17
N SER A 57 -42.09 8.48 -20.80
CA SER A 57 -43.43 8.02 -20.42
C SER A 57 -43.85 8.58 -19.05
N ALA A 58 -45.13 8.97 -18.90
CA ALA A 58 -45.67 9.45 -17.62
C ALA A 58 -45.49 8.44 -16.47
N LYS A 59 -45.48 7.14 -16.79
CA LYS A 59 -45.17 6.06 -15.83
C LYS A 59 -43.73 6.14 -15.32
N SER A 60 -42.76 6.41 -16.18
CA SER A 60 -41.36 6.63 -15.79
C SER A 60 -41.22 7.90 -14.96
N VAL A 61 -41.92 8.98 -15.33
CA VAL A 61 -41.93 10.23 -14.56
C VAL A 61 -42.44 10.00 -13.13
N GLY A 62 -43.59 9.34 -12.99
CA GLY A 62 -44.16 8.99 -11.68
C GLY A 62 -43.25 8.09 -10.85
N ARG A 63 -42.54 7.13 -11.49
CA ARG A 63 -41.57 6.27 -10.81
C ARG A 63 -40.42 7.08 -10.21
N TRP A 64 -39.84 8.01 -10.97
CA TRP A 64 -38.72 8.82 -10.50
C TRP A 64 -39.12 9.83 -9.43
N ARG A 65 -40.29 10.48 -9.57
CA ARG A 65 -40.84 11.34 -8.51
C ARG A 65 -41.01 10.57 -7.20
N ARG A 66 -41.64 9.38 -7.25
CA ARG A 66 -41.82 8.53 -6.07
C ARG A 66 -40.49 8.15 -5.43
N ARG A 67 -39.49 7.77 -6.25
CA ARG A 67 -38.14 7.43 -5.76
C ARG A 67 -37.46 8.63 -5.11
N PHE A 68 -37.64 9.83 -5.65
CA PHE A 68 -37.13 11.06 -5.06
C PHE A 68 -37.84 11.41 -3.74
N CYS A 69 -39.17 11.30 -3.65
CA CYS A 69 -39.89 11.50 -2.39
C CYS A 69 -39.39 10.55 -1.28
N GLN A 70 -39.03 9.31 -1.64
CA GLN A 70 -38.60 8.29 -0.68
C GLN A 70 -37.11 8.36 -0.29
N ARG A 71 -36.22 8.77 -1.21
CA ARG A 71 -34.76 8.65 -1.05
C ARG A 71 -33.99 9.89 -1.49
N ARG A 72 -34.68 11.00 -1.78
CA ARG A 72 -34.14 12.29 -2.26
C ARG A 72 -33.15 12.08 -3.42
N LEU A 73 -32.02 12.78 -3.45
CA LEU A 73 -31.01 12.68 -4.52
C LEU A 73 -30.48 11.25 -4.72
N ALA A 74 -30.31 10.46 -3.65
CA ALA A 74 -29.88 9.07 -3.75
C ALA A 74 -30.89 8.19 -4.50
N GLY A 75 -32.17 8.57 -4.46
CA GLY A 75 -33.26 7.93 -5.19
C GLY A 75 -33.13 7.99 -6.72
N LEU A 76 -32.37 8.94 -7.27
CA LEU A 76 -32.21 9.14 -8.72
C LEU A 76 -31.11 8.27 -9.35
N ARG A 77 -30.27 7.62 -8.53
CA ARG A 77 -29.23 6.69 -8.99
C ARG A 77 -29.83 5.37 -9.47
N ASP A 78 -29.23 4.73 -10.47
CA ASP A 78 -29.65 3.37 -10.84
C ASP A 78 -29.34 2.40 -9.69
N SER A 79 -30.28 1.52 -9.38
CA SER A 79 -30.04 0.43 -8.44
C SER A 79 -29.09 -0.58 -9.05
N GLU A 80 -28.29 -1.24 -8.21
CA GLU A 80 -27.50 -2.37 -8.64
C GLU A 80 -28.40 -3.38 -9.34
N ARG A 81 -28.06 -3.71 -10.58
CA ARG A 81 -28.79 -4.72 -11.34
C ARG A 81 -28.45 -6.06 -10.72
N ALA A 82 -29.46 -6.91 -10.51
CA ALA A 82 -29.21 -8.32 -10.27
C ALA A 82 -28.45 -8.86 -11.50
N GLY A 83 -27.15 -9.02 -11.35
CA GLY A 83 -26.31 -9.63 -12.38
C GLY A 83 -26.71 -11.08 -12.61
N ARG A 84 -26.09 -11.72 -13.60
CA ARG A 84 -26.25 -13.17 -13.77
C ARG A 84 -25.93 -13.88 -12.45
N PRO A 85 -26.79 -14.77 -11.95
CA PRO A 85 -26.49 -15.55 -10.75
C PRO A 85 -25.13 -16.22 -10.91
N ARG A 86 -24.29 -16.12 -9.87
CA ARG A 86 -22.99 -16.79 -9.86
C ARG A 86 -23.26 -18.28 -10.07
N ARG A 87 -22.69 -18.88 -11.12
CA ARG A 87 -22.70 -20.33 -11.34
C ARG A 87 -21.85 -21.09 -10.33
N PHE A 88 -21.18 -20.34 -9.46
CA PHE A 88 -20.18 -20.81 -8.54
C PHE A 88 -20.65 -20.51 -7.11
N PRO A 89 -20.98 -21.54 -6.31
CA PRO A 89 -21.46 -21.33 -4.95
C PRO A 89 -20.31 -20.83 -4.05
N PRO A 90 -20.57 -19.95 -3.07
CA PRO A 90 -19.54 -19.41 -2.17
C PRO A 90 -18.74 -20.47 -1.40
N SER A 91 -19.29 -21.67 -1.23
CA SER A 91 -18.61 -22.81 -0.58
C SER A 91 -17.57 -23.49 -1.47
N ALA A 92 -17.68 -23.40 -2.79
CA ALA A 92 -16.64 -23.79 -3.73
C ALA A 92 -15.54 -22.71 -3.80
N ASP A 93 -15.88 -21.43 -3.59
CA ASP A 93 -14.91 -20.30 -3.58
C ASP A 93 -13.93 -20.48 -2.44
N ARG A 94 -14.44 -20.69 -1.22
CA ARG A 94 -13.60 -20.90 -0.05
C ARG A 94 -12.71 -22.14 -0.15
N ARG A 95 -13.21 -23.24 -0.74
CA ARG A 95 -12.41 -24.45 -0.93
C ARG A 95 -11.33 -24.26 -2.00
N GLY A 96 -11.64 -23.56 -3.09
CA GLY A 96 -10.64 -23.19 -4.12
C GLY A 96 -9.57 -22.22 -3.58
N GLN A 97 -9.97 -21.24 -2.77
CA GLN A 97 -9.06 -20.34 -2.05
C GLN A 97 -8.15 -21.11 -1.08
N ALA A 98 -8.68 -22.09 -0.35
CA ALA A 98 -7.87 -22.93 0.53
C ALA A 98 -6.76 -23.66 -0.25
N VAL A 99 -7.06 -24.23 -1.42
CA VAL A 99 -6.03 -24.84 -2.29
C VAL A 99 -4.98 -23.83 -2.75
N ALA A 100 -5.37 -22.58 -3.01
CA ALA A 100 -4.44 -21.51 -3.34
C ALA A 100 -3.54 -21.09 -2.17
N CYS A 101 -4.04 -21.18 -0.94
CA CYS A 101 -3.32 -20.80 0.28
C CYS A 101 -2.53 -21.94 0.95
N GLU A 102 -2.73 -23.18 0.51
CA GLU A 102 -1.96 -24.33 0.99
C GLU A 102 -0.47 -24.20 0.60
N PRO A 103 0.46 -24.49 1.51
CA PRO A 103 1.87 -24.67 1.15
C PRO A 103 1.97 -25.73 0.05
N PRO A 104 2.81 -25.56 -0.99
CA PRO A 104 3.10 -26.65 -1.92
C PRO A 104 3.57 -27.86 -1.10
N ALA A 105 2.82 -28.97 -1.12
CA ALA A 105 3.21 -30.20 -0.43
C ALA A 105 4.36 -30.90 -1.19
N GLU A 106 5.03 -31.83 -0.50
CA GLU A 106 6.21 -32.55 -0.98
C GLU A 106 6.03 -33.15 -2.39
N GLY A 107 7.02 -32.92 -3.27
CA GLY A 107 7.08 -33.50 -4.62
C GLY A 107 6.89 -32.49 -5.77
N ALA A 108 6.44 -31.27 -5.50
CA ALA A 108 6.41 -30.18 -6.49
C ALA A 108 7.62 -29.26 -6.33
N PRO A 109 8.23 -28.75 -7.42
CA PRO A 109 9.28 -27.74 -7.31
C PRO A 109 8.76 -26.55 -6.50
N LEU A 110 9.49 -26.16 -5.44
CA LEU A 110 9.19 -25.03 -4.54
C LEU A 110 9.04 -23.67 -5.28
N SER A 111 9.33 -23.63 -6.58
CA SER A 111 9.14 -22.47 -7.44
C SER A 111 7.66 -22.32 -7.83
N ARG A 112 6.88 -21.71 -6.93
CA ARG A 112 5.60 -21.02 -7.16
C ARG A 112 4.46 -21.88 -7.74
N ARG A 113 3.41 -22.12 -6.95
CA ARG A 113 2.11 -22.58 -7.50
C ARG A 113 1.63 -21.53 -8.52
N SER A 114 1.50 -21.92 -9.78
CA SER A 114 0.88 -21.06 -10.79
C SER A 114 -0.65 -21.11 -10.67
N THR A 115 -1.34 -20.17 -11.31
CA THR A 115 -2.81 -20.23 -11.40
C THR A 115 -3.29 -21.47 -12.15
N ALA A 116 -2.47 -22.01 -13.07
CA ALA A 116 -2.75 -23.26 -13.77
C ALA A 116 -2.65 -24.48 -12.83
N ASP A 117 -1.71 -24.48 -11.89
CA ASP A 117 -1.59 -25.55 -10.90
C ASP A 117 -2.76 -25.54 -9.92
N VAL A 118 -3.20 -24.36 -9.48
CA VAL A 118 -4.40 -24.22 -8.65
C VAL A 118 -5.63 -24.71 -9.40
N HIS A 119 -5.82 -24.33 -10.67
CA HIS A 119 -6.93 -24.85 -11.47
C HIS A 119 -6.90 -26.37 -11.56
N ARG A 120 -5.75 -26.96 -11.92
CA ARG A 120 -5.60 -28.42 -11.99
C ARG A 120 -5.98 -29.10 -10.68
N LEU A 121 -5.41 -28.64 -9.55
CA LEU A 121 -5.67 -29.22 -8.22
C LEU A 121 -7.13 -29.09 -7.80
N VAL A 122 -7.77 -27.97 -8.12
CA VAL A 122 -9.17 -27.72 -7.80
C VAL A 122 -10.10 -28.65 -8.60
N ILE A 123 -9.77 -28.92 -9.87
CA ILE A 123 -10.48 -29.91 -10.70
C ILE A 123 -10.22 -31.34 -10.19
N GLU A 124 -8.96 -31.72 -9.96
CA GLU A 124 -8.57 -33.06 -9.49
C GLU A 124 -9.22 -33.42 -8.14
N ARG A 125 -9.33 -32.45 -7.25
CA ARG A 125 -9.99 -32.62 -5.94
C ARG A 125 -11.53 -32.55 -6.02
N GLY A 126 -12.11 -32.40 -7.21
CA GLY A 126 -13.56 -32.32 -7.40
C GLY A 126 -14.22 -31.13 -6.69
N ILE A 127 -13.47 -30.06 -6.42
CA ILE A 127 -13.98 -28.88 -5.72
C ILE A 127 -14.93 -28.09 -6.63
N THR A 128 -14.62 -28.01 -7.92
CA THR A 128 -15.44 -27.36 -8.94
C THR A 128 -15.03 -27.82 -10.35
N ASP A 129 -15.88 -27.55 -11.34
CA ASP A 129 -15.66 -27.66 -12.79
C ASP A 129 -15.36 -26.29 -13.46
N ALA A 130 -15.17 -25.22 -12.67
CA ALA A 130 -14.99 -23.88 -13.22
C ALA A 130 -13.75 -23.72 -14.11
N SER A 131 -13.86 -22.82 -15.08
CA SER A 131 -12.75 -22.48 -15.96
C SER A 131 -11.59 -21.84 -15.17
N HIS A 132 -10.37 -22.01 -15.69
CA HIS A 132 -9.18 -21.34 -15.17
C HIS A 132 -9.38 -19.83 -15.00
N SER A 133 -9.97 -19.16 -16.00
CA SER A 133 -10.27 -17.71 -15.95
C SER A 133 -11.25 -17.33 -14.83
N THR A 134 -12.20 -18.21 -14.49
CA THR A 134 -13.14 -18.00 -13.39
C THR A 134 -12.40 -18.09 -12.06
N ILE A 135 -11.54 -19.10 -11.89
CA ILE A 135 -10.72 -19.26 -10.68
C ILE A 135 -9.78 -18.08 -10.50
N VAL A 136 -9.08 -17.64 -11.55
CA VAL A 136 -8.19 -16.46 -11.49
C VAL A 136 -8.95 -15.20 -11.06
N ARG A 137 -10.17 -14.99 -11.58
CA ARG A 137 -11.01 -13.85 -11.18
C ARG A 137 -11.40 -13.94 -9.71
N CYS A 138 -11.80 -15.12 -9.23
CA CYS A 138 -12.11 -15.30 -7.80
C CYS A 138 -10.87 -15.02 -6.93
N LEU A 139 -9.71 -15.59 -7.24
CA LEU A 139 -8.47 -15.31 -6.49
C LEU A 139 -8.10 -13.82 -6.48
N ALA A 140 -8.34 -13.11 -7.58
CA ALA A 140 -8.11 -11.66 -7.67
C ALA A 140 -9.12 -10.85 -6.84
N GLU A 141 -10.40 -11.23 -6.85
CA GLU A 141 -11.45 -10.62 -6.00
C GLU A 141 -11.07 -10.72 -4.50
N ASP A 142 -10.43 -11.81 -4.10
CA ASP A 142 -9.99 -12.04 -2.72
C ASP A 142 -8.53 -11.60 -2.44
N ALA A 143 -7.91 -10.87 -3.38
CA ALA A 143 -6.53 -10.39 -3.29
C ALA A 143 -5.47 -11.48 -3.02
N ILE A 144 -5.75 -12.74 -3.37
CA ILE A 144 -4.81 -13.85 -3.23
C ILE A 144 -3.78 -13.81 -4.37
N ARG A 145 -2.51 -13.64 -4.03
CA ARG A 145 -1.39 -13.58 -4.98
C ARG A 145 -0.44 -14.76 -4.76
N LEU A 146 -0.61 -15.82 -5.55
CA LEU A 146 0.12 -17.09 -5.42
C LEU A 146 1.65 -16.96 -5.54
N TRP A 147 2.10 -15.97 -6.31
CA TRP A 147 3.53 -15.70 -6.55
C TRP A 147 4.16 -14.78 -5.50
N LEU A 148 3.34 -14.19 -4.63
CA LEU A 148 3.81 -13.26 -3.62
C LEU A 148 4.03 -14.01 -2.31
N TYR A 149 5.30 -14.24 -1.99
CA TYR A 149 5.71 -14.59 -0.64
C TYR A 149 6.37 -13.36 -0.01
N ARG A 150 6.13 -13.16 1.28
CA ARG A 150 6.77 -12.10 2.07
C ARG A 150 7.39 -12.75 3.28
N SER A 151 8.69 -12.52 3.49
CA SER A 151 9.32 -12.84 4.77
C SER A 151 8.66 -11.99 5.85
N TRP A 152 8.22 -12.64 6.92
CA TRP A 152 7.58 -12.01 8.07
C TRP A 152 8.39 -12.32 9.32
N ILE A 153 8.54 -11.32 10.19
CA ILE A 153 9.18 -11.48 11.49
C ILE A 153 8.06 -11.45 12.52
N PHE A 154 7.95 -12.52 13.31
CA PHE A 154 7.08 -12.53 14.48
C PHE A 154 7.85 -11.94 15.66
N PRO A 155 7.26 -11.02 16.44
CA PRO A 155 7.84 -10.62 17.72
C PRO A 155 8.03 -11.85 18.60
N THR A 156 9.26 -12.11 19.02
CA THR A 156 9.62 -13.22 19.90
C THR A 156 9.71 -12.80 21.37
N ASP A 157 9.90 -11.51 21.61
CA ASP A 157 9.99 -10.90 22.94
C ASP A 157 8.57 -10.52 23.43
N PRO A 158 8.10 -11.05 24.57
CA PRO A 158 6.79 -10.69 25.13
C PRO A 158 6.64 -9.18 25.38
N ASP A 159 7.73 -8.50 25.71
CA ASP A 159 7.75 -7.07 26.03
C ASP A 159 8.12 -6.21 24.81
N PHE A 160 8.06 -6.77 23.58
CA PHE A 160 8.51 -6.09 22.37
C PHE A 160 7.86 -4.71 22.19
N ALA A 161 6.55 -4.59 22.41
CA ALA A 161 5.82 -3.34 22.22
C ALA A 161 6.33 -2.25 23.18
N ASP A 162 6.52 -2.61 24.44
CA ASP A 162 7.00 -1.70 25.48
C ASP A 162 8.46 -1.27 25.23
N LYS A 163 9.30 -2.20 24.75
CA LYS A 163 10.69 -1.90 24.37
C LYS A 163 10.79 -1.05 23.10
N ALA A 164 9.89 -1.25 22.14
CA ALA A 164 9.86 -0.51 20.88
C ALA A 164 9.38 0.94 21.07
N GLY A 165 8.47 1.19 22.01
CA GLY A 165 7.89 2.51 22.28
C GLY A 165 8.93 3.64 22.40
N PRO A 166 9.90 3.55 23.33
CA PRO A 166 10.94 4.57 23.49
C PRO A 166 11.81 4.79 22.23
N ILE A 167 12.05 3.75 21.43
CA ILE A 167 12.81 3.86 20.18
C ILE A 167 11.99 4.61 19.12
N LEU A 168 10.70 4.30 19.01
CA LEU A 168 9.78 4.99 18.10
C LEU A 168 9.60 6.46 18.51
N ASP A 169 9.49 6.74 19.81
CA ASP A 169 9.47 8.11 20.33
C ASP A 169 10.71 8.90 19.88
N LEU A 170 11.90 8.31 19.98
CA LEU A 170 13.14 8.95 19.51
C LEU A 170 13.10 9.28 18.03
N TYR A 171 12.57 8.38 17.18
CA TYR A 171 12.39 8.65 15.75
C TYR A 171 11.40 9.78 15.48
N GLU A 172 10.34 9.90 16.28
CA GLU A 172 9.39 11.01 16.26
C GLU A 172 9.93 12.30 16.91
N GLY A 173 11.18 12.27 17.39
CA GLY A 173 11.82 13.42 18.03
C GLY A 173 11.32 13.69 19.45
N ARG A 174 10.96 12.63 20.17
CA ARG A 174 10.53 12.64 21.57
C ARG A 174 11.38 11.72 22.44
N PHE A 175 11.50 12.05 23.71
CA PHE A 175 12.11 11.18 24.72
C PHE A 175 11.45 11.46 26.07
N GLU A 176 11.00 10.41 26.77
CA GLU A 176 10.29 10.52 28.05
C GLU A 176 9.11 11.51 28.01
N GLY A 177 8.35 11.50 26.91
CA GLY A 177 7.18 12.36 26.70
C GLY A 177 7.49 13.81 26.27
N ASN A 178 8.75 14.23 26.25
CA ASN A 178 9.16 15.58 25.88
C ASN A 178 9.76 15.63 24.48
N LEU A 179 9.66 16.79 23.80
CA LEU A 179 10.35 17.01 22.53
C LEU A 179 11.87 17.05 22.75
N LEU A 180 12.61 16.48 21.80
CA LEU A 180 14.07 16.53 21.80
C LEU A 180 14.58 17.97 21.70
N HIS A 181 15.63 18.27 22.46
CA HIS A 181 16.30 19.56 22.39
C HIS A 181 16.97 19.73 21.02
N PRO A 182 17.12 20.96 20.48
CA PRO A 182 17.83 21.18 19.20
C PRO A 182 19.28 20.67 19.15
N GLY A 183 19.90 20.49 20.32
CA GLY A 183 21.24 19.90 20.50
C GLY A 183 21.25 18.41 20.82
N ASP A 184 20.08 17.74 20.77
CA ASP A 184 19.95 16.29 20.88
C ASP A 184 19.89 15.68 19.47
N PHE A 185 20.67 14.64 19.20
CA PHE A 185 20.71 13.94 17.91
C PHE A 185 20.35 12.47 18.06
N VAL A 186 19.77 11.88 17.00
CA VAL A 186 19.35 10.48 16.98
C VAL A 186 20.04 9.77 15.82
N ILE A 187 20.94 8.85 16.14
CA ILE A 187 21.71 8.05 15.21
C ILE A 187 21.20 6.61 15.25
N SER A 188 20.74 6.10 14.11
CA SER A 188 20.47 4.67 13.92
C SER A 188 21.66 4.06 13.19
N ALA A 189 22.28 3.03 13.76
CA ALA A 189 23.41 2.35 13.13
C ALA A 189 23.15 0.86 12.93
N ASP A 190 23.67 0.33 11.82
CA ASP A 190 23.52 -1.07 11.42
C ASP A 190 24.78 -1.56 10.67
N GLU A 191 24.98 -2.86 10.66
CA GLU A 191 26.06 -3.54 9.97
C GLU A 191 25.51 -4.46 8.87
N LYS A 192 25.95 -4.22 7.64
CA LYS A 192 25.71 -5.13 6.52
C LYS A 192 26.94 -6.02 6.28
N PRO A 193 26.98 -7.25 6.82
CA PRO A 193 28.09 -8.16 6.60
C PRO A 193 28.04 -8.80 5.21
N SER A 194 29.13 -9.49 4.87
CA SER A 194 29.23 -10.35 3.68
C SER A 194 28.94 -9.65 2.35
N ILE A 195 29.30 -8.37 2.24
CA ILE A 195 29.24 -7.65 0.96
C ILE A 195 30.39 -8.14 0.10
N GLN A 196 30.07 -8.93 -0.92
CA GLN A 196 31.07 -9.40 -1.88
C GLN A 196 31.65 -8.21 -2.66
N ALA A 197 32.94 -7.93 -2.46
CA ALA A 197 33.67 -7.01 -3.30
C ALA A 197 33.83 -7.65 -4.69
N ARG A 198 33.40 -6.93 -5.73
CA ARG A 198 33.45 -7.37 -7.12
C ARG A 198 34.24 -6.38 -7.94
N ARG A 199 35.32 -6.85 -8.56
CA ARG A 199 36.11 -6.08 -9.53
C ARG A 199 35.71 -6.52 -10.92
N ARG A 200 35.17 -5.62 -11.73
CA ARG A 200 34.82 -5.93 -13.12
C ARG A 200 36.10 -6.14 -13.93
N ILE A 201 36.09 -7.14 -14.82
CA ILE A 201 37.27 -7.50 -15.63
C ILE A 201 37.60 -6.41 -16.66
N HIS A 202 36.57 -5.76 -17.21
CA HIS A 202 36.69 -4.65 -18.12
C HIS A 202 36.08 -3.38 -17.53
N GLU A 203 36.64 -2.23 -17.93
CA GLU A 203 36.13 -0.92 -17.52
C GLU A 203 34.72 -0.66 -18.09
N THR A 204 33.97 0.17 -17.38
CA THR A 204 32.63 0.57 -17.82
C THR A 204 32.74 1.54 -18.98
N LEU A 205 32.08 1.23 -20.09
CA LEU A 205 32.09 2.11 -21.26
C LEU A 205 30.92 3.10 -21.15
N PRO A 206 31.18 4.42 -21.30
CA PRO A 206 30.15 5.43 -21.22
C PRO A 206 29.13 5.29 -22.36
N PRO A 207 27.92 5.86 -22.23
CA PRO A 207 27.00 5.96 -23.35
C PRO A 207 27.64 6.73 -24.51
N GLY A 208 27.41 6.29 -25.75
CA GLY A 208 27.95 6.92 -26.96
C GLY A 208 26.94 7.86 -27.61
N ALA A 209 27.36 9.07 -27.98
CA ALA A 209 26.52 9.99 -28.75
C ALA A 209 26.16 9.39 -30.12
N GLY A 210 24.91 9.55 -30.55
CA GLY A 210 24.43 9.08 -31.85
C GLY A 210 24.15 7.58 -31.95
N VAL A 211 24.32 6.80 -30.87
CA VAL A 211 23.94 5.38 -30.83
C VAL A 211 22.92 5.17 -29.70
N PRO A 212 21.74 4.56 -29.96
CA PRO A 212 20.72 4.32 -28.95
C PRO A 212 21.10 3.15 -28.03
N ARG A 213 22.32 3.16 -27.50
CA ARG A 213 22.82 2.19 -26.54
C ARG A 213 23.33 2.94 -25.31
N GLY A 214 22.83 2.54 -24.14
CA GLY A 214 23.23 3.11 -22.85
C GLY A 214 24.66 2.73 -22.45
N GLN A 215 25.02 3.08 -21.22
CA GLN A 215 26.27 2.67 -20.58
C GLN A 215 26.42 1.13 -20.63
N ARG A 216 27.60 0.63 -21.00
CA ARG A 216 27.90 -0.80 -20.96
C ARG A 216 28.75 -1.10 -19.74
N VAL A 217 28.18 -1.87 -18.83
CA VAL A 217 28.84 -2.25 -17.59
C VAL A 217 29.14 -3.74 -17.65
N GLU A 218 30.43 -4.10 -17.58
CA GLU A 218 30.89 -5.48 -17.78
C GLU A 218 30.22 -6.47 -16.82
N HIS A 219 29.65 -7.55 -17.36
CA HIS A 219 28.93 -8.55 -16.57
C HIS A 219 29.90 -9.43 -15.75
N THR A 220 31.07 -9.73 -16.30
CA THR A 220 32.05 -10.63 -15.70
C THR A 220 32.90 -9.91 -14.64
N TYR A 221 33.16 -10.58 -13.52
CA TYR A 221 33.88 -9.98 -12.40
C TYR A 221 34.76 -11.01 -11.68
N GLU A 222 35.82 -10.49 -11.07
CA GLU A 222 36.65 -11.19 -10.10
C GLU A 222 36.14 -10.93 -8.67
N ARG A 223 36.23 -11.94 -7.82
CA ARG A 223 35.81 -11.86 -6.41
C ARG A 223 36.99 -11.34 -5.57
N GLY A 224 36.83 -10.15 -4.99
CA GLY A 224 37.83 -9.52 -4.12
C GLY A 224 37.66 -9.82 -2.62
N GLY A 225 37.00 -10.92 -2.27
CA GLY A 225 36.62 -11.23 -0.89
C GLY A 225 35.32 -10.53 -0.43
N ALA A 226 34.99 -10.69 0.85
CA ALA A 226 33.79 -10.13 1.47
C ALA A 226 34.17 -9.05 2.48
N LEU A 227 33.42 -7.94 2.46
CA LEU A 227 33.57 -6.81 3.37
C LEU A 227 32.33 -6.69 4.26
N THR A 228 32.48 -5.95 5.36
CA THR A 228 31.37 -5.50 6.19
C THR A 228 31.23 -3.99 6.02
N TYR A 229 30.03 -3.53 5.67
CA TYR A 229 29.72 -2.11 5.61
C TYR A 229 28.95 -1.73 6.87
N LEU A 230 29.51 -0.82 7.65
CA LEU A 230 28.85 -0.24 8.81
C LEU A 230 28.33 1.14 8.42
N ALA A 231 27.08 1.42 8.78
CA ALA A 231 26.45 2.69 8.50
C ALA A 231 25.81 3.27 9.77
N ALA A 232 26.00 4.57 9.99
CA ALA A 232 25.31 5.35 11.00
C ALA A 232 24.52 6.45 10.29
N TRP A 233 23.21 6.46 10.49
CA TRP A 233 22.27 7.38 9.87
C TRP A 233 21.69 8.32 10.92
N ASP A 234 21.87 9.63 10.73
CA ASP A 234 21.09 10.62 11.46
C ASP A 234 19.66 10.65 10.91
N VAL A 235 18.75 10.11 11.71
CA VAL A 235 17.35 9.88 11.37
C VAL A 235 16.64 11.17 10.99
N ARG A 236 17.02 12.30 11.61
CA ARG A 236 16.33 13.58 11.44
C ARG A 236 16.97 14.49 10.40
N ARG A 237 18.28 14.35 10.17
CA ARG A 237 19.03 15.15 9.18
C ARG A 237 19.18 14.47 7.83
N GLY A 238 18.93 13.17 7.74
CA GLY A 238 19.13 12.40 6.50
C GLY A 238 20.61 12.18 6.15
N GLN A 239 21.52 12.37 7.10
CA GLN A 239 22.96 12.23 6.87
C GLN A 239 23.43 10.81 7.19
N VAL A 240 24.14 10.18 6.26
CA VAL A 240 24.69 8.83 6.44
C VAL A 240 26.21 8.87 6.53
N PHE A 241 26.76 8.27 7.57
CA PHE A 241 28.17 8.00 7.76
C PHE A 241 28.42 6.52 7.50
N GLY A 242 29.19 6.23 6.45
CA GLY A 242 29.54 4.85 6.08
C GLY A 242 30.99 4.53 6.33
N ARG A 243 31.28 3.26 6.62
CA ARG A 243 32.62 2.68 6.65
C ARG A 243 32.60 1.27 6.06
N SER A 244 33.52 1.01 5.13
CA SER A 244 33.78 -0.34 4.62
C SER A 244 34.98 -0.92 5.34
N GLU A 245 34.79 -2.03 6.04
CA GLU A 245 35.81 -2.67 6.86
C GLU A 245 35.97 -4.14 6.42
N PRO A 246 37.16 -4.75 6.54
CA PRO A 246 37.38 -6.15 6.14
C PRO A 246 36.48 -7.14 6.90
N LYS A 247 36.15 -6.84 8.16
CA LYS A 247 35.30 -7.63 9.05
C LYS A 247 34.48 -6.69 9.94
N GLY A 248 33.33 -7.16 10.42
CA GLY A 248 32.58 -6.49 11.50
C GLY A 248 33.20 -6.75 12.87
N GLY A 249 32.54 -6.24 13.92
CA GLY A 249 32.96 -6.41 15.30
C GLY A 249 33.11 -5.10 16.06
N ILE A 250 33.58 -5.20 17.31
CA ILE A 250 33.66 -4.08 18.24
C ILE A 250 34.57 -2.95 17.73
N GLU A 251 35.79 -3.25 17.30
CA GLU A 251 36.72 -2.18 16.86
C GLU A 251 36.25 -1.45 15.58
N PRO A 252 35.79 -2.16 14.52
CA PRO A 252 35.17 -1.49 13.38
C PRO A 252 33.98 -0.59 13.75
N PHE A 253 33.12 -1.06 14.66
CA PHE A 253 31.98 -0.29 15.14
C PHE A 253 32.43 0.94 15.93
N ASP A 254 33.40 0.79 16.83
CA ASP A 254 33.97 1.90 17.60
C ASP A 254 34.62 2.97 16.70
N ARG A 255 35.25 2.57 15.59
CA ARG A 255 35.75 3.51 14.57
C ARG A 255 34.63 4.29 13.88
N LEU A 256 33.48 3.66 13.65
CA LEU A 256 32.29 4.34 13.12
C LEU A 256 31.75 5.35 14.15
N VAL A 257 31.61 4.95 15.41
CA VAL A 257 31.18 5.85 16.49
C VAL A 257 32.11 7.05 16.58
N TRP A 258 33.42 6.83 16.62
CA TRP A 258 34.39 7.91 16.65
C TRP A 258 34.30 8.83 15.43
N GLN A 259 34.12 8.27 14.22
CA GLN A 259 33.95 9.06 12.99
C GLN A 259 32.73 10.00 13.04
N VAL A 260 31.65 9.59 13.71
CA VAL A 260 30.43 10.41 13.86
C VAL A 260 30.65 11.43 14.97
N MET A 261 31.06 10.96 16.16
CA MET A 261 31.16 11.78 17.37
C MET A 261 32.27 12.83 17.31
N THR A 262 33.21 12.74 16.37
CA THR A 262 34.25 13.78 16.16
C THR A 262 33.86 14.86 15.16
N LYS A 263 32.67 14.79 14.56
CA LYS A 263 32.19 15.77 13.58
C LYS A 263 31.13 16.67 14.17
N GLU A 264 31.15 17.95 13.83
CA GLU A 264 30.03 18.84 14.12
C GLU A 264 28.78 18.44 13.32
N PRO A 265 27.57 18.51 13.90
CA PRO A 265 27.27 19.06 15.23
C PRO A 265 27.39 18.05 16.39
N TYR A 266 27.75 16.80 16.13
CA TYR A 266 27.74 15.71 17.13
C TYR A 266 28.84 15.86 18.18
N ALA A 267 29.99 16.42 17.79
CA ALA A 267 31.11 16.67 18.69
C ALA A 267 30.78 17.69 19.80
N SER A 268 29.94 18.68 19.50
CA SER A 268 29.45 19.67 20.47
C SER A 268 28.01 19.43 20.93
N ALA A 269 27.44 18.27 20.58
CA ALA A 269 26.07 17.93 20.93
C ALA A 269 25.89 17.85 22.44
N ARG A 270 24.71 18.25 22.90
CA ARG A 270 24.29 18.03 24.29
C ARG A 270 24.16 16.54 24.58
N ARG A 271 23.60 15.80 23.62
CA ARG A 271 23.33 14.37 23.73
C ARG A 271 23.19 13.75 22.34
N VAL A 272 23.67 12.53 22.19
CA VAL A 272 23.47 11.73 20.98
C VAL A 272 22.92 10.37 21.37
N PHE A 273 21.71 10.06 20.92
CA PHE A 273 21.10 8.76 21.08
C PHE A 273 21.59 7.83 19.98
N TRP A 274 22.20 6.71 20.37
CA TRP A 274 22.62 5.65 19.46
C TRP A 274 21.65 4.48 19.54
N ILE A 275 20.99 4.17 18.41
CA ILE A 275 20.06 3.06 18.27
C ILE A 275 20.71 2.00 17.39
N VAL A 276 20.79 0.78 17.90
CA VAL A 276 21.53 -0.34 17.30
C VAL A 276 20.82 -1.67 17.57
N ASP A 277 21.06 -2.69 16.74
CA ASP A 277 20.31 -3.95 16.71
C ASP A 277 20.82 -5.04 17.66
N ASN A 278 21.32 -4.71 18.85
CA ASN A 278 21.87 -5.66 19.85
C ASN A 278 22.76 -6.80 19.27
N GLY A 279 23.41 -6.50 18.14
CA GLY A 279 24.34 -7.35 17.42
C GLY A 279 25.60 -7.56 18.24
N SER A 280 26.41 -8.55 17.85
CA SER A 280 27.58 -8.96 18.64
C SER A 280 28.59 -7.84 18.95
N SER A 281 28.66 -6.79 18.12
CA SER A 281 29.56 -5.64 18.31
C SER A 281 29.07 -4.64 19.36
N HIS A 282 27.78 -4.66 19.71
CA HIS A 282 27.17 -3.65 20.56
C HIS A 282 26.12 -4.26 21.52
N ARG A 283 26.39 -5.48 21.99
CA ARG A 283 25.49 -6.24 22.85
C ARG A 283 25.73 -6.04 24.34
N GLY A 284 24.64 -5.79 25.07
CA GLY A 284 24.60 -5.83 26.54
C GLY A 284 25.40 -4.72 27.23
N GLN A 285 25.56 -4.85 28.55
CA GLN A 285 26.12 -3.80 29.41
C GLN A 285 27.55 -3.40 29.01
N ALA A 286 28.39 -4.36 28.62
CA ALA A 286 29.76 -4.08 28.18
C ALA A 286 29.82 -3.15 26.96
N SER A 287 28.78 -3.11 26.12
CA SER A 287 28.69 -2.12 25.05
C SER A 287 28.32 -0.74 25.55
N ILE A 288 27.40 -0.66 26.51
CA ILE A 288 26.97 0.61 27.11
C ILE A 288 28.17 1.26 27.80
N ASP A 289 28.86 0.53 28.67
CA ASP A 289 30.02 1.03 29.42
C ASP A 289 31.13 1.55 28.48
N ARG A 290 31.32 0.87 27.34
CA ARG A 290 32.32 1.24 26.32
C ARG A 290 31.95 2.53 25.58
N LEU A 291 30.66 2.76 25.35
CA LEU A 291 30.16 3.94 24.64
C LEU A 291 30.00 5.15 25.57
N GLU A 292 29.65 4.95 26.83
CA GLU A 292 29.52 6.02 27.84
C GLU A 292 30.88 6.49 28.38
N GLY A 293 31.88 5.62 28.43
CA GLY A 293 33.22 5.95 28.95
C GLY A 293 34.11 6.77 28.01
N ARG A 294 33.55 7.47 27.01
CA ARG A 294 34.30 8.14 25.92
C ARG A 294 33.93 9.60 25.73
#